data_AF-A0A6G3WXP0-F1
#
_entry.id   AF-A0A6G3WXP0-F1
#
_cell.length_a   1.000
_cell.length_b   1.000
_cell.length_c   1.000
_cell.angle_alpha   90.00
_cell.angle_beta   90.00
_cell.angle_gamma   90.00
#
_symmetry.space_group_name_H-M   'P 1'
#
loop_
_entity.id
_entity.type
_entity.pdbx_description
1 polymer ?
#
loop_
_entity_poly.entity_id
_entity_poly.type
_entity_poly.pdbx_seq_one_letter_code
_entity_poly.pdbx_strand_id
1 'polypeptide(L)'
;FPFDVEKRSYRWWDGTLGGVVRLSYAGEQEVQGYSGLLFKGEVEPTKTGVRQVPGLLVGKKKIPQVLAEEWYSNSGIELVVDQRTGRIMNAAIGPRKTLRAPGSTKDAVVLLESERVEFTEETQLKQVELASADSDRLAMLGTTAPAGAAGLGGVLALAGVVLVVRGHRTEPEAPNTHMMTIPHT
;
A
#
# COMPACT_ATOMS: atom_id res chain seq x y z
N PHE A 1 -2.65 -0.15 1.20
CA PHE A 1 -1.83 0.76 2.05
C PHE A 1 -1.04 1.67 1.12
N PRO A 2 -0.43 2.77 1.59
CA PRO A 2 0.50 3.53 0.73
C PRO A 2 1.72 2.67 0.35
N PHE A 3 2.48 3.11 -0.66
CA PHE A 3 3.83 2.60 -0.88
C PHE A 3 4.71 2.87 0.36
N ASP A 4 5.73 2.04 0.54
CA ASP A 4 6.69 2.12 1.65
C ASP A 4 5.97 2.23 3.01
N VAL A 5 5.12 1.26 3.28
CA VAL A 5 4.34 1.15 4.50
C VAL A 5 5.24 1.24 5.73
N GLU A 6 4.82 2.05 6.69
CA GLU A 6 5.56 2.28 7.92
C GLU A 6 4.95 1.48 9.08
N LYS A 7 5.75 1.24 10.12
CA LYS A 7 5.33 0.56 11.36
C LYS A 7 4.49 1.50 12.25
N ARG A 8 3.32 1.92 11.77
CA ARG A 8 2.40 2.85 12.46
C ARG A 8 0.94 2.49 12.21
N SER A 9 0.02 2.97 13.04
CA SER A 9 -1.40 2.70 12.81
C SER A 9 -1.98 3.50 11.63
N TYR A 10 -2.76 2.82 10.78
CA TYR A 10 -3.43 3.39 9.61
C TYR A 10 -4.95 3.51 9.81
N ARG A 11 -5.58 4.40 9.04
CA ARG A 11 -7.02 4.45 8.86
C ARG A 11 -7.38 3.60 7.65
N TRP A 12 -8.23 2.61 7.83
CA TRP A 12 -8.66 1.68 6.80
C TRP A 12 -10.18 1.74 6.64
N TRP A 13 -10.67 1.64 5.41
CA TRP A 13 -12.10 1.67 5.14
C TRP A 13 -12.68 0.25 5.18
N ASP A 14 -13.60 0.00 6.11
CA ASP A 14 -14.39 -1.24 6.15
C ASP A 14 -15.67 -1.03 5.33
N GLY A 15 -15.77 -1.75 4.21
CA GLY A 15 -16.90 -1.63 3.28
C GLY A 15 -18.22 -2.18 3.83
N THR A 16 -18.19 -3.05 4.83
CA THR A 16 -19.39 -3.55 5.50
C THR A 16 -19.89 -2.58 6.56
N LEU A 17 -18.98 -1.98 7.32
CA LEU A 17 -19.29 -0.89 8.25
C LEU A 17 -19.76 0.36 7.51
N GLY A 18 -19.24 0.61 6.31
CA GLY A 18 -19.40 1.89 5.61
C GLY A 18 -18.65 3.02 6.31
N GLY A 19 -17.50 2.69 6.93
CA GLY A 19 -16.79 3.61 7.81
C GLY A 19 -15.30 3.28 7.95
N VAL A 20 -14.60 4.12 8.70
CA VAL A 20 -13.16 4.01 8.92
C VAL A 20 -12.87 3.28 10.23
N VAL A 21 -11.98 2.28 10.15
CA VAL A 21 -11.44 1.54 11.29
C VAL A 21 -9.95 1.87 11.43
N ARG A 22 -9.47 1.97 12.67
CA ARG A 22 -8.04 2.14 12.94
C ARG A 22 -7.38 0.77 13.05
N LEU A 23 -6.41 0.51 12.19
CA LEU A 23 -5.59 -0.69 12.24
C LEU A 23 -4.22 -0.34 12.82
N SER A 24 -3.82 -1.05 13.87
CA SER A 24 -2.53 -0.86 14.55
C SER A 24 -1.52 -1.88 14.06
N TYR A 25 -0.28 -1.43 13.90
CA TYR A 25 0.83 -2.33 13.58
C TYR A 25 1.03 -3.32 14.72
N ALA A 26 1.14 -4.61 14.37
CA ALA A 26 1.19 -5.72 15.32
C ALA A 26 2.40 -6.64 15.10
N GLY A 27 3.36 -6.25 14.26
CA GLY A 27 4.59 -7.01 14.01
C GLY A 27 4.78 -7.36 12.54
N GLU A 28 5.80 -8.18 12.29
CA GLU A 28 6.05 -8.79 10.97
C GLU A 28 5.43 -10.19 10.96
N GLN A 29 4.93 -10.60 9.79
CA GLN A 29 4.36 -11.92 9.58
C GLN A 29 4.66 -12.39 8.16
N GLU A 30 5.04 -13.66 8.02
CA GLU A 30 5.21 -14.29 6.72
C GLU A 30 3.88 -14.80 6.18
N VAL A 31 3.68 -14.60 4.88
CA VAL A 31 2.60 -15.20 4.10
C VAL A 31 3.26 -15.96 2.96
N GLN A 32 3.10 -17.28 2.95
CA GLN A 32 3.69 -18.14 1.91
C GLN A 32 5.20 -17.91 1.72
N GLY A 33 5.94 -17.73 2.82
CA GLY A 33 7.39 -17.50 2.83
C GLY A 33 7.83 -16.08 2.44
N TYR A 34 6.89 -15.15 2.27
CA TYR A 34 7.18 -13.74 1.97
C TYR A 34 6.79 -12.85 3.15
N SER A 35 7.73 -12.01 3.61
CA SER A 35 7.55 -11.17 4.80
C SER A 35 6.66 -9.96 4.53
N GLY A 36 5.76 -9.66 5.47
CA GLY A 36 4.95 -8.46 5.46
C GLY A 36 4.71 -7.88 6.85
N LEU A 37 4.15 -6.68 6.89
CA LEU A 37 3.74 -6.00 8.13
C LEU A 37 2.30 -6.38 8.48
N LEU A 38 2.08 -6.88 9.69
CA LEU A 38 0.77 -7.23 10.22
C LEU A 38 0.10 -6.02 10.85
N PHE A 39 -1.15 -5.78 10.48
CA PHE A 39 -2.02 -4.76 11.06
C PHE A 39 -3.29 -5.39 11.63
N LYS A 40 -3.65 -5.02 12.86
CA LYS A 40 -4.83 -5.50 13.56
C LYS A 40 -5.82 -4.40 13.91
N GLY A 41 -7.11 -4.72 13.88
CA GLY A 41 -8.17 -3.85 14.40
C GLY A 41 -9.47 -4.62 14.59
N GLU A 42 -10.50 -3.94 15.07
CA GLU A 42 -11.82 -4.53 15.32
C GLU A 42 -12.91 -3.50 15.07
N VAL A 43 -14.15 -3.98 14.96
CA VAL A 43 -15.33 -3.14 14.84
C VAL A 43 -16.33 -3.57 15.90
N GLU A 44 -16.54 -2.70 16.88
CA GLU A 44 -17.59 -2.87 17.88
C GLU A 44 -18.98 -2.91 17.22
N PRO A 45 -19.95 -3.64 17.81
CA PRO A 45 -21.31 -3.71 17.29
C PRO A 45 -21.89 -2.32 16.97
N THR A 46 -22.05 -2.06 15.68
CA THR A 46 -22.49 -0.77 15.15
C THR A 46 -23.70 -0.97 14.24
N LYS A 47 -24.72 -0.12 14.41
CA LYS A 47 -25.88 -0.10 13.52
C LYS A 47 -25.45 0.39 12.13
N THR A 48 -25.62 -0.46 11.13
CA THR A 48 -25.22 -0.20 9.75
C THR A 48 -26.40 0.05 8.82
N GLY A 49 -27.62 -0.27 9.25
CA GLY A 49 -28.80 -0.07 8.43
C GLY A 49 -30.10 -0.49 9.09
N VAL A 50 -31.13 -0.63 8.25
CA VAL A 50 -32.43 -1.19 8.61
C VAL A 50 -32.94 -2.07 7.46
N ARG A 51 -33.70 -3.11 7.80
CA ARG A 51 -34.34 -4.02 6.86
C ARG A 51 -35.77 -4.30 7.27
N GLN A 52 -36.70 -4.26 6.31
CA GLN A 52 -38.07 -4.70 6.56
C GLN A 52 -38.10 -6.23 6.68
N VAL A 53 -38.59 -6.72 7.82
CA VAL A 53 -38.73 -8.15 8.10
C VAL A 53 -40.04 -8.43 8.83
N PRO A 54 -40.57 -9.68 8.76
CA PRO A 54 -41.70 -10.07 9.59
C PRO A 54 -41.43 -9.83 11.08
N GLY A 55 -42.37 -9.21 11.79
CA GLY A 55 -42.18 -8.87 13.21
C GLY A 55 -41.87 -10.09 14.09
N LEU A 56 -42.36 -11.26 13.71
CA LEU A 56 -42.05 -12.54 14.37
C LEU A 56 -40.53 -12.80 14.48
N LEU A 57 -39.74 -12.44 13.46
CA LEU A 57 -38.29 -12.68 13.45
C LEU A 57 -37.54 -11.88 14.52
N VAL A 58 -38.08 -10.74 14.91
CA VAL A 58 -37.49 -9.86 15.94
C VAL A 58 -38.34 -9.75 17.20
N GLY A 59 -39.13 -10.80 17.49
CA GLY A 59 -39.92 -10.90 18.72
C GLY A 59 -41.14 -9.97 18.80
N LYS A 60 -41.52 -9.31 17.71
CA LYS A 60 -42.71 -8.44 17.59
C LYS A 60 -43.90 -9.20 16.98
N LYS A 61 -44.37 -10.23 17.69
CA LYS A 61 -45.40 -11.19 17.19
C LYS A 61 -46.72 -10.56 16.71
N LYS A 62 -47.10 -9.39 17.25
CA LYS A 62 -48.35 -8.70 16.90
C LYS A 62 -48.21 -7.71 15.73
N ILE A 63 -47.00 -7.52 15.22
CA ILE A 63 -46.72 -6.57 14.15
C ILE A 63 -46.34 -7.37 12.89
N PRO A 64 -47.10 -7.26 11.79
CA PRO A 64 -46.83 -8.05 10.58
C PRO A 64 -45.44 -7.80 10.00
N GLN A 65 -45.01 -6.54 9.93
CA GLN A 65 -43.73 -6.11 9.36
C GLN A 65 -43.10 -5.04 10.25
N VAL A 66 -41.79 -5.10 10.44
CA VAL A 66 -41.01 -4.11 11.20
C VAL A 66 -39.72 -3.78 10.46
N LEU A 67 -39.27 -2.54 10.61
CA LEU A 67 -37.94 -2.13 10.16
C LEU A 67 -36.92 -2.55 11.22
N ALA A 68 -36.49 -3.80 11.16
CA ALA A 68 -35.43 -4.30 12.04
C ALA A 68 -34.12 -3.55 11.76
N GLU A 69 -33.35 -3.30 12.81
CA GLU A 69 -32.04 -2.67 12.68
C GLU A 69 -31.01 -3.73 12.30
N GLU A 70 -30.18 -3.40 11.31
CA GLU A 70 -29.02 -4.22 10.94
C GLU A 70 -27.80 -3.75 11.74
N TRP A 71 -27.15 -4.70 12.41
CA TRP A 71 -25.98 -4.47 13.22
C TRP A 71 -24.80 -5.28 12.68
N TYR A 72 -23.63 -4.67 12.66
CA TYR A 72 -22.38 -5.29 12.22
C TYR A 72 -21.32 -5.14 13.30
N SER A 73 -20.54 -6.20 13.49
CA SER A 73 -19.28 -6.17 14.23
C SER A 73 -18.25 -7.01 13.49
N ASN A 74 -16.98 -6.74 13.78
CA ASN A 74 -15.86 -7.54 13.30
C ASN A 74 -14.92 -7.80 14.48
N SER A 75 -14.86 -9.04 14.94
CA SER A 75 -14.11 -9.42 16.15
C SER A 75 -12.60 -9.44 15.95
N GLY A 76 -12.13 -9.32 14.71
CA GLY A 76 -10.71 -9.23 14.43
C GLY A 76 -10.46 -9.06 12.94
N ILE A 77 -9.88 -7.92 12.59
CA ILE A 77 -9.34 -7.62 11.26
C ILE A 77 -7.84 -7.83 11.36
N GLU A 78 -7.29 -8.74 10.57
CA GLU A 78 -5.85 -8.96 10.43
C GLU A 78 -5.47 -8.81 8.96
N LEU A 79 -4.64 -7.81 8.65
CA LEU A 79 -4.13 -7.58 7.30
C LEU A 79 -2.61 -7.71 7.32
N VAL A 80 -2.06 -8.62 6.51
CA VAL A 80 -0.62 -8.70 6.26
C VAL A 80 -0.30 -7.98 4.97
N VAL A 81 0.61 -7.02 5.03
CA VAL A 81 0.82 -6.03 3.98
C VAL A 81 2.28 -6.03 3.55
N ASP A 82 2.54 -6.13 2.25
CA ASP A 82 3.89 -5.95 1.71
C ASP A 82 4.37 -4.52 1.94
N GLN A 83 5.58 -4.39 2.50
CA GLN A 83 6.09 -3.11 2.95
C GLN A 83 6.30 -2.13 1.79
N ARG A 84 6.89 -2.58 0.68
CA ARG A 84 7.27 -1.68 -0.42
C ARG A 84 6.05 -1.25 -1.24
N THR A 85 5.19 -2.20 -1.61
CA THR A 85 4.04 -1.97 -2.50
C THR A 85 2.79 -1.50 -1.76
N GLY A 86 2.66 -1.80 -0.46
CA GLY A 86 1.44 -1.56 0.30
C GLY A 86 0.27 -2.50 -0.05
N ARG A 87 0.55 -3.58 -0.80
CA ARG A 87 -0.42 -4.61 -1.18
C ARG A 87 -0.77 -5.49 0.02
N ILE A 88 -2.06 -5.82 0.16
CA ILE A 88 -2.53 -6.78 1.17
C ILE A 88 -2.30 -8.19 0.62
N MET A 89 -1.40 -8.93 1.26
CA MET A 89 -1.07 -10.31 0.89
C MET A 89 -1.98 -11.33 1.56
N ASN A 90 -2.45 -11.00 2.77
CA ASN A 90 -3.43 -11.79 3.49
C ASN A 90 -4.43 -10.89 4.20
N ALA A 91 -5.69 -11.30 4.22
CA ALA A 91 -6.75 -10.67 5.00
C ALA A 91 -7.53 -11.75 5.73
N ALA A 92 -7.64 -11.60 7.05
CA ALA A 92 -8.51 -12.41 7.89
C ALA A 92 -9.46 -11.51 8.67
N ILE A 93 -10.73 -11.87 8.70
CA ILE A 93 -11.80 -11.12 9.38
C ILE A 93 -12.74 -12.03 10.16
N GLY A 94 -13.30 -11.55 11.27
CA GLY A 94 -14.34 -12.24 12.05
C GLY A 94 -15.70 -11.52 11.97
N PRO A 95 -16.38 -11.50 10.80
CA PRO A 95 -17.58 -10.68 10.63
C PRO A 95 -18.79 -11.31 11.32
N ARG A 96 -19.60 -10.45 11.94
CA ARG A 96 -20.90 -10.81 12.50
C ARG A 96 -21.94 -9.78 12.11
N LYS A 97 -23.07 -10.25 11.57
CA LYS A 97 -24.23 -9.42 11.21
C LYS A 97 -25.48 -9.95 11.88
N THR A 98 -26.23 -9.06 12.53
CA THR A 98 -27.47 -9.41 13.21
C THR A 98 -28.60 -8.47 12.87
N LEU A 99 -29.83 -8.93 13.14
CA LEU A 99 -31.02 -8.11 13.18
C LEU A 99 -31.45 -7.90 14.63
N ARG A 100 -31.78 -6.66 14.97
CA ARG A 100 -32.40 -6.27 16.24
C ARG A 100 -33.79 -5.69 15.99
N ALA A 101 -34.68 -5.85 16.95
CA ALA A 101 -35.90 -5.06 16.95
C ALA A 101 -35.56 -3.56 17.06
N PRO A 102 -36.37 -2.63 16.52
CA PRO A 102 -36.14 -1.20 16.64
C PRO A 102 -35.85 -0.78 18.09
N GLY A 103 -34.72 -0.09 18.32
CA GLY A 103 -34.28 0.38 19.63
C GLY A 103 -33.89 -0.71 20.64
N SER A 104 -33.79 -1.98 20.22
CA SER A 104 -33.37 -3.07 21.11
C SER A 104 -31.85 -3.21 21.14
N THR A 105 -31.31 -3.52 22.32
CA THR A 105 -29.90 -3.91 22.49
C THR A 105 -29.65 -5.41 22.30
N LYS A 106 -30.71 -6.20 22.08
CA LYS A 106 -30.61 -7.67 21.96
C LYS A 106 -30.68 -8.09 20.49
N ASP A 107 -29.72 -8.92 20.08
CA ASP A 107 -29.77 -9.62 18.80
C ASP A 107 -30.95 -10.59 18.77
N ALA A 108 -31.70 -10.60 17.67
CA ALA A 108 -32.83 -11.49 17.46
C ALA A 108 -32.57 -12.54 16.38
N VAL A 109 -31.86 -12.16 15.31
CA VAL A 109 -31.47 -13.07 14.23
C VAL A 109 -30.02 -12.83 13.87
N VAL A 110 -29.27 -13.90 13.65
CA VAL A 110 -27.92 -13.86 13.09
C VAL A 110 -28.03 -14.08 11.58
N LEU A 111 -27.53 -13.14 10.79
CA LEU A 111 -27.50 -13.21 9.32
C LEU A 111 -26.19 -13.79 8.80
N LEU A 112 -25.09 -13.48 9.49
CA LEU A 112 -23.76 -13.96 9.19
C LEU A 112 -22.99 -14.00 10.50
N GLU A 113 -22.28 -15.08 10.75
CA GLU A 113 -21.33 -15.19 11.85
C GLU A 113 -20.23 -16.14 11.42
N SER A 114 -19.00 -15.66 11.50
CA SER A 114 -17.81 -16.45 11.27
C SER A 114 -16.72 -15.98 12.20
N GLU A 115 -16.07 -16.91 12.87
CA GLU A 115 -14.94 -16.61 13.74
C GLU A 115 -13.75 -16.09 12.94
N ARG A 116 -13.50 -16.69 11.77
CA ARG A 116 -12.41 -16.31 10.87
C ARG A 116 -12.72 -16.67 9.42
N VAL A 117 -12.85 -15.65 8.58
CA VAL A 117 -12.83 -15.74 7.12
C VAL A 117 -11.50 -15.19 6.66
N GLU A 118 -10.70 -16.01 6.00
CA GLU A 118 -9.34 -15.66 5.57
C GLU A 118 -9.15 -15.95 4.09
N PHE A 119 -8.19 -15.26 3.45
CA PHE A 119 -7.78 -15.59 2.09
C PHE A 119 -7.34 -17.05 2.00
N THR A 120 -7.73 -17.69 0.91
CA THR A 120 -7.26 -19.05 0.60
C THR A 120 -5.77 -19.05 0.28
N GLU A 121 -5.12 -20.20 0.42
CA GLU A 121 -3.72 -20.39 0.05
C GLU A 121 -3.44 -19.96 -1.40
N GLU A 122 -4.31 -20.33 -2.34
CA GLU A 122 -4.22 -19.89 -3.74
C GLU A 122 -4.24 -18.36 -3.88
N THR A 123 -5.11 -17.68 -3.13
CA THR A 123 -5.19 -16.22 -3.13
C THR A 123 -3.93 -15.61 -2.53
N GLN A 124 -3.44 -16.16 -1.42
CA GLN A 124 -2.22 -15.69 -0.77
C GLN A 124 -1.00 -15.83 -1.69
N LEU A 125 -0.81 -16.99 -2.32
CA LEU A 125 0.27 -17.24 -3.29
C LEU A 125 0.24 -16.22 -4.43
N LYS A 126 -0.93 -15.98 -5.02
CA LYS A 126 -1.08 -14.99 -6.10
C LYS A 126 -0.79 -13.57 -5.64
N GLN A 127 -1.19 -13.18 -4.43
CA GLN A 127 -0.88 -11.84 -3.91
C GLN A 127 0.61 -11.68 -3.61
N VAL A 128 1.26 -12.73 -3.10
CA VAL A 128 2.70 -12.77 -2.84
C VAL A 128 3.50 -12.67 -4.13
N GLU A 129 3.12 -13.43 -5.17
CA GLU A 129 3.76 -13.35 -6.49
C GLU A 129 3.72 -11.93 -7.04
N LEU A 130 2.54 -11.29 -6.99
CA LEU A 130 2.37 -9.91 -7.43
C LEU A 130 3.14 -8.92 -6.55
N ALA A 131 3.14 -9.09 -5.23
CA ALA A 131 3.89 -8.25 -4.30
C ALA A 131 5.40 -8.31 -4.58
N SER A 132 5.94 -9.50 -4.79
CA SER A 132 7.35 -9.71 -5.10
C SER A 132 7.72 -9.09 -6.45
N ALA A 133 6.96 -9.39 -7.51
CA ALA A 133 7.24 -8.88 -8.86
C ALA A 133 7.15 -7.35 -8.93
N ASP A 134 6.16 -6.75 -8.26
CA ASP A 134 6.01 -5.29 -8.22
C ASP A 134 7.10 -4.66 -7.34
N SER A 135 7.49 -5.30 -6.23
CA SER A 135 8.60 -4.86 -5.38
C SER A 135 9.93 -4.81 -6.12
N ASP A 136 10.24 -5.85 -6.91
CA ASP A 136 11.47 -5.93 -7.71
C ASP A 136 11.52 -4.83 -8.77
N ARG A 137 10.39 -4.58 -9.44
CA ARG A 137 10.25 -3.47 -10.41
C ARG A 137 10.46 -2.12 -9.74
N LEU A 138 9.85 -1.90 -8.57
CA LEU A 138 10.02 -0.66 -7.82
C LEU A 138 11.46 -0.47 -7.36
N ALA A 139 12.16 -1.52 -6.92
CA ALA A 139 13.58 -1.45 -6.59
C ALA A 139 14.44 -1.10 -7.81
N MET A 140 14.15 -1.73 -8.96
CA MET A 140 14.85 -1.47 -10.21
C MET A 140 14.69 -0.01 -10.65
N LEU A 141 13.46 0.52 -10.63
CA LEU A 141 13.15 1.87 -11.10
C LEU A 141 13.56 2.96 -10.09
N GLY A 142 13.36 2.70 -8.80
CA GLY A 142 13.58 3.69 -7.74
C GLY A 142 15.03 3.78 -7.26
N THR A 143 15.81 2.70 -7.41
CA THR A 143 17.16 2.65 -6.81
C THR A 143 18.21 2.13 -7.80
N THR A 144 17.99 0.97 -8.40
CA THR A 144 19.05 0.28 -9.16
C THR A 144 19.41 1.01 -10.46
N ALA A 145 18.42 1.35 -11.29
CA ALA A 145 18.67 2.02 -12.57
C ALA A 145 19.22 3.44 -12.38
N PRO A 146 18.67 4.30 -11.49
CA PRO A 146 19.26 5.61 -11.22
C PRO A 146 20.70 5.54 -10.70
N ALA A 147 21.00 4.62 -9.77
CA ALA A 147 22.35 4.45 -9.25
C ALA A 147 23.34 4.00 -10.33
N GLY A 148 22.95 3.03 -11.17
CA GLY A 148 23.76 2.58 -12.30
C GLY A 148 24.01 3.68 -13.33
N ALA A 149 22.96 4.46 -13.67
CA ALA A 149 23.07 5.58 -14.58
C ALA A 149 23.98 6.69 -14.02
N ALA A 150 23.87 6.99 -12.72
CA ALA A 150 24.74 7.96 -12.06
C ALA A 150 26.21 7.52 -12.06
N GLY A 151 26.48 6.23 -11.78
CA GLY A 151 27.84 5.67 -11.85
C GLY A 151 28.44 5.74 -13.26
N LEU A 152 27.70 5.27 -14.26
CA LEU A 152 28.15 5.34 -15.66
C LEU A 152 28.33 6.79 -16.14
N GLY A 153 27.37 7.65 -15.82
CA GLY A 153 27.43 9.07 -16.14
C GLY A 153 28.65 9.74 -15.51
N GLY A 154 28.98 9.40 -14.25
CA GLY A 154 30.19 9.88 -13.58
C GLY A 154 31.48 9.46 -14.29
N VAL A 155 31.58 8.19 -14.70
CA VAL A 155 32.74 7.69 -15.47
C VAL A 155 32.88 8.42 -16.80
N LEU A 156 31.77 8.57 -17.54
CA LEU A 156 31.76 9.29 -18.82
C LEU A 156 32.13 10.77 -18.65
N ALA A 157 31.65 11.42 -17.59
CA ALA A 157 32.00 12.80 -17.28
C ALA A 157 33.49 12.95 -16.99
N LEU A 158 34.09 12.07 -16.18
CA LEU A 158 35.53 12.06 -15.90
C LEU A 158 36.35 11.84 -17.18
N ALA A 159 35.96 10.89 -18.02
CA ALA A 159 36.62 10.64 -19.30
C ALA A 159 36.56 11.88 -20.20
N GLY A 160 35.40 12.53 -20.29
CA GLY A 160 35.22 13.79 -21.00
C GLY A 160 36.15 14.90 -20.49
N VAL A 161 36.24 15.08 -19.16
CA VAL A 161 37.16 16.05 -18.55
C VAL A 161 38.62 15.76 -18.92
N VAL A 162 39.05 14.49 -18.83
CA VAL A 162 40.42 14.09 -19.21
C VAL A 162 40.71 14.40 -20.68
N LEU A 163 39.77 14.14 -21.58
CA LEU A 163 39.91 14.44 -23.01
C LEU A 163 40.02 15.95 -23.26
N VAL A 164 39.19 16.77 -22.61
CA VAL A 164 39.22 18.24 -22.73
C VAL A 164 40.56 18.82 -22.25
N VAL A 165 41.04 18.37 -21.08
CA VAL A 165 42.31 18.82 -20.51
C VAL A 165 43.51 18.41 -21.39
N ARG A 166 43.49 17.19 -21.96
CA ARG A 166 44.57 16.72 -22.85
C ARG A 166 44.55 17.36 -24.23
N GLY A 167 43.37 17.76 -24.72
CA GLY A 167 43.20 18.45 -26.01
C GLY A 167 43.69 19.89 -26.03
N HIS A 168 43.84 20.54 -24.86
CA HIS A 168 44.35 21.91 -24.71
C HIS A 168 45.89 22.03 -24.82
N ARG A 169 46.55 21.21 -25.64
CA ARG A 169 47.95 21.47 -26.01
C ARG A 169 47.99 22.61 -27.01
N THR A 170 48.30 23.79 -26.47
CA THR A 170 48.63 25.08 -27.09
C THR A 170 49.15 24.96 -28.53
N GLU A 171 48.40 25.49 -29.50
CA GLU A 171 48.96 25.85 -30.80
C GLU A 171 50.10 26.85 -30.57
N PRO A 172 51.32 26.61 -31.10
CA PRO A 172 52.38 27.60 -31.03
C PRO A 172 51.95 28.82 -31.85
N GLU A 173 51.88 29.97 -31.19
CA GLU A 173 51.62 31.27 -31.81
C GLU A 173 52.60 31.49 -32.97
N ALA A 174 52.09 31.51 -34.20
CA ALA A 174 52.89 31.81 -35.38
C ALA A 174 53.38 33.28 -35.27
N PRO A 175 54.69 33.55 -35.39
CA PRO A 175 55.21 34.90 -35.21
C PRO A 175 54.78 35.78 -36.39
N ASN A 176 53.87 36.71 -36.14
CA ASN A 176 53.50 37.73 -37.10
C ASN A 176 54.69 38.69 -37.33
N THR A 177 55.47 38.42 -38.37
CA THR A 177 56.48 39.34 -38.89
C THR A 177 55.78 40.53 -39.53
N HIS A 178 55.60 41.60 -38.77
CA HIS A 178 55.31 42.92 -39.34
C HIS A 178 56.63 43.57 -39.77
N MET A 179 56.89 43.54 -41.07
CA MET A 179 57.89 44.39 -41.73
C MET A 179 57.51 45.87 -41.49
N MET A 180 58.41 46.62 -40.87
CA MET A 180 58.40 48.08 -40.89
C MET A 180 59.69 48.54 -41.59
N THR A 181 59.52 49.02 -42.82
CA THR A 181 60.56 49.55 -43.71
C THR A 181 61.21 50.79 -43.09
N ILE A 182 62.55 50.86 -43.08
CA ILE A 182 63.33 52.07 -42.79
C ILE A 182 64.01 52.52 -44.09
N PRO A 183 63.87 53.79 -44.54
CA PRO A 183 64.67 54.34 -45.63
C PRO A 183 65.90 55.10 -45.11
N HIS A 184 66.77 55.48 -46.07
CA HIS A 184 67.98 56.33 -46.00
C HIS A 184 69.31 55.58 -45.89
N THR A 185 70.36 55.84 -46.68
CA THR A 185 70.60 56.55 -47.96
C THR A 185 71.87 55.92 -48.54
#